data_AF-A0A1V5G0U0-F1
#
_entry.id   AF-A0A1V5G0U0-F1
#
_cell.length_a   1.000
_cell.length_b   1.000
_cell.length_c   1.000
_cell.angle_alpha   90.00
_cell.angle_beta   90.00
_cell.angle_gamma   90.00
#
_symmetry.space_group_name_H-M   'P 1'
#
loop_
_entity.id
_entity.type
_entity.pdbx_description
1 polymer ?
#
loop_
_entity_poly.entity_id
_entity_poly.type
_entity_poly.pdbx_seq_one_letter_code
_entity_poly.pdbx_strand_id
1 'polypeptide(L)'
;MALVLGTQFDQGTLLVRGVRWKGEQAIGAPLQRQQAADGLSCQIRCMLDAAGRIALRFRFVDHKGANMKIQNLMMWVALLLLGAIAPVMAERTAGENIDDATLSTRTKAALIDSDQVTARHINVEVHTGIILLGGFVESQAEHAAAMAAARKVAPGADVRDAMIVLTGSRSLGESVDDAAIQSKLKAKIVSIEGLAAAHRINTEVKQGKVLLSGFVGHDSQKAQAESIAKAIEGVHTVYNRLVVVR
;
A
#
# COMPACT_ATOMS: atom_id res chain seq x y z
N MET A 1 -11.66 -16.21 -11.39
CA MET A 1 -12.49 -16.28 -12.62
C MET A 1 -13.43 -17.47 -12.53
N ALA A 2 -14.71 -17.25 -12.20
CA ALA A 2 -15.70 -18.31 -12.04
C ALA A 2 -16.42 -18.55 -13.38
N LEU A 3 -16.29 -19.76 -13.93
CA LEU A 3 -17.01 -20.18 -15.13
C LEU A 3 -18.28 -20.93 -14.70
N VAL A 4 -19.47 -20.38 -14.97
CA VAL A 4 -20.73 -21.09 -14.72
C VAL A 4 -20.98 -22.01 -15.90
N LEU A 5 -20.95 -23.33 -15.66
CA LEU A 5 -21.02 -24.34 -16.72
C LEU A 5 -22.46 -24.77 -17.05
N GLY A 6 -23.44 -24.41 -16.22
CA GLY A 6 -24.85 -24.62 -16.54
C GLY A 6 -25.78 -24.30 -15.37
N THR A 7 -26.97 -23.80 -15.71
CA THR A 7 -28.07 -23.58 -14.76
C THR A 7 -29.26 -24.43 -15.20
N GLN A 8 -29.89 -25.11 -14.24
CA GLN A 8 -31.10 -25.88 -14.47
C GLN A 8 -32.14 -25.50 -13.42
N PHE A 9 -33.35 -25.17 -13.87
CA PHE A 9 -34.46 -24.81 -12.99
C PHE A 9 -35.56 -25.88 -13.12
N ASP A 10 -35.97 -26.45 -11.99
CA ASP A 10 -37.04 -27.43 -11.94
C ASP A 10 -37.83 -27.29 -10.63
N GLN A 11 -39.17 -27.22 -10.72
CA GLN A 11 -40.11 -27.14 -9.59
C GLN A 11 -39.67 -26.21 -8.44
N GLY A 12 -39.33 -24.95 -8.73
CA GLY A 12 -38.94 -23.96 -7.70
C GLY A 12 -37.53 -24.13 -7.13
N THR A 13 -36.75 -25.05 -7.70
CA THR A 13 -35.34 -25.28 -7.37
C THR A 13 -34.45 -24.78 -8.50
N LEU A 14 -33.53 -23.85 -8.20
CA LEU A 14 -32.45 -23.47 -9.10
C LEU A 14 -31.19 -24.25 -8.73
N LEU A 15 -30.62 -24.96 -9.69
CA LEU A 15 -29.40 -25.73 -9.54
C LEU A 15 -28.32 -25.14 -10.45
N VAL A 16 -27.31 -24.52 -9.85
CA VAL A 16 -26.17 -23.94 -10.56
C VAL A 16 -25.01 -24.92 -10.47
N ARG A 17 -24.54 -25.41 -11.62
CA ARG A 17 -23.46 -26.40 -11.71
C ARG A 17 -22.16 -25.78 -12.21
N GLY A 18 -21.06 -26.27 -11.64
CA GLY A 18 -19.74 -26.21 -12.25
C GLY A 18 -18.90 -24.98 -11.95
N VAL A 19 -19.05 -24.35 -10.78
CA VAL A 19 -18.12 -23.32 -10.34
C VAL A 19 -16.77 -23.97 -10.00
N ARG A 20 -15.77 -23.80 -10.86
CA ARG A 20 -14.40 -24.29 -10.64
C ARG A 20 -13.64 -23.27 -9.78
N TRP A 21 -13.37 -23.63 -8.53
CA TRP A 21 -12.63 -22.81 -7.57
C TRP A 21 -11.15 -23.20 -7.62
N LYS A 22 -10.24 -22.22 -7.76
CA LYS A 22 -8.79 -22.39 -7.61
C LYS A 22 -8.36 -21.55 -6.41
N GLY A 23 -8.43 -22.17 -5.24
CA GLY A 23 -8.03 -21.60 -3.96
C GLY A 23 -8.00 -22.72 -2.95
N GLU A 24 -7.06 -22.67 -2.01
CA GLU A 24 -6.87 -23.68 -0.99
C GLU A 24 -7.20 -23.06 0.35
N GLN A 25 -8.49 -22.90 0.68
CA GLN A 25 -8.92 -22.63 2.06
C GLN A 25 -10.29 -23.25 2.39
N ALA A 26 -10.31 -23.80 3.60
CA ALA A 26 -11.29 -24.59 4.31
C ALA A 26 -12.78 -24.33 4.01
N ILE A 27 -13.46 -25.41 3.60
CA ILE A 27 -14.91 -25.54 3.51
C ILE A 27 -15.40 -25.96 4.89
N GLY A 28 -16.05 -25.06 5.62
CA GLY A 28 -16.58 -25.38 6.95
C GLY A 28 -17.18 -24.19 7.69
N ALA A 29 -18.31 -23.66 7.22
CA ALA A 29 -19.16 -22.75 8.02
C ALA A 29 -20.65 -22.92 7.63
N PRO A 30 -21.60 -22.90 8.58
CA PRO A 30 -22.97 -23.35 8.36
C PRO A 30 -23.89 -22.29 7.74
N LEU A 31 -24.71 -22.78 6.78
CA LEU A 31 -26.09 -22.39 6.43
C LEU A 31 -26.56 -20.98 6.87
N GLN A 32 -26.53 -20.02 5.96
CA GLN A 32 -27.16 -18.71 6.16
C GLN A 32 -28.59 -18.73 5.60
N ARG A 33 -29.58 -18.60 6.49
CA ARG A 33 -31.01 -18.48 6.14
C ARG A 33 -31.29 -16.99 5.91
N GLN A 34 -31.28 -16.53 4.67
CA GLN A 34 -31.68 -15.16 4.35
C GLN A 34 -33.21 -15.10 4.18
N GLN A 35 -33.87 -14.41 5.11
CA GLN A 35 -35.27 -14.01 4.93
C GLN A 35 -35.30 -12.81 4.00
N ALA A 36 -35.93 -12.96 2.83
CA ALA A 36 -36.30 -11.84 1.97
C ALA A 36 -37.71 -11.37 2.38
N ALA A 37 -37.97 -10.07 2.22
CA ALA A 37 -39.21 -9.42 2.63
C ALA A 37 -40.47 -10.13 2.09
N ASP A 38 -41.53 -10.12 2.92
CA ASP A 38 -42.92 -10.49 2.64
C ASP A 38 -43.20 -11.92 2.17
N GLY A 39 -43.13 -12.88 3.11
CA GLY A 39 -43.80 -14.20 2.98
C GLY A 39 -43.04 -15.26 2.19
N LEU A 40 -41.85 -14.94 1.68
CA LEU A 40 -40.97 -15.87 0.96
C LEU A 40 -39.71 -16.20 1.76
N SER A 41 -39.31 -17.47 1.73
CA SER A 41 -38.04 -17.91 2.30
C SER A 41 -37.15 -18.58 1.25
N CYS A 42 -35.86 -18.21 1.22
CA CYS A 42 -34.86 -18.85 0.38
C CYS A 42 -33.96 -19.72 1.26
N GLN A 43 -33.92 -21.02 0.98
CA GLN A 43 -32.95 -21.94 1.58
C GLN A 43 -31.83 -22.20 0.58
N ILE A 44 -30.63 -21.78 0.94
CA ILE A 44 -29.41 -21.99 0.17
C ILE A 44 -28.67 -23.17 0.78
N ARG A 45 -28.48 -24.24 0.01
CA ARG A 45 -27.66 -25.38 0.40
C ARG A 45 -26.46 -25.48 -0.52
N CYS A 46 -25.28 -25.30 0.05
CA CYS A 46 -24.01 -25.57 -0.61
C CYS A 46 -23.71 -27.06 -0.54
N MET A 47 -23.47 -27.70 -1.68
CA MET A 47 -23.04 -29.09 -1.76
C MET A 47 -21.73 -29.18 -2.54
N LEU A 48 -20.79 -29.95 -2.01
CA LEU A 48 -19.55 -30.29 -2.69
C LEU A 48 -19.73 -31.64 -3.39
N ASP A 49 -19.40 -31.73 -4.68
CA ASP A 49 -19.36 -33.02 -5.36
C ASP A 49 -18.05 -33.78 -5.07
N ALA A 50 -18.02 -35.08 -5.37
CA ALA A 50 -16.82 -35.92 -5.20
C ALA A 50 -15.62 -35.47 -6.06
N ALA A 51 -15.82 -34.52 -6.98
CA ALA A 51 -14.79 -33.93 -7.83
C ALA A 51 -14.36 -32.52 -7.35
N GLY A 52 -14.75 -32.11 -6.12
CA GLY A 52 -14.36 -30.84 -5.51
C GLY A 52 -15.06 -29.60 -6.08
N ARG A 53 -16.15 -29.77 -6.84
CA ARG A 53 -16.92 -28.64 -7.38
C ARG A 53 -18.03 -28.24 -6.43
N ILE A 54 -18.21 -26.93 -6.28
CA ILE A 54 -19.28 -26.36 -5.47
C ILE A 54 -20.55 -26.27 -6.32
N ALA A 55 -21.62 -26.90 -5.85
CA ALA A 55 -22.97 -26.77 -6.37
C ALA A 55 -23.85 -26.06 -5.34
N LEU A 56 -24.42 -24.92 -5.72
CA LEU A 56 -25.37 -24.21 -4.88
C LEU A 56 -26.78 -24.59 -5.32
N ARG A 57 -27.56 -25.12 -4.38
CA ARG A 57 -28.97 -25.43 -4.57
C ARG A 57 -29.80 -24.39 -3.83
N PHE A 58 -30.57 -23.63 -4.58
CA PHE A 58 -31.50 -22.64 -4.04
C PHE A 58 -32.90 -23.22 -4.10
N ARG A 59 -33.57 -23.29 -2.95
CA ARG A 59 -34.99 -23.65 -2.86
C ARG A 59 -35.77 -22.44 -2.36
N PHE A 60 -36.71 -21.99 -3.17
CA PHE A 60 -37.61 -20.92 -2.80
C PHE A 60 -38.95 -21.53 -2.36
N VAL A 61 -39.42 -21.14 -1.18
CA VAL A 61 -40.71 -21.57 -0.63
C VAL A 61 -41.54 -20.32 -0.36
N ASP A 62 -42.67 -20.21 -1.05
CA ASP A 62 -43.70 -19.21 -0.78
C ASP A 62 -44.73 -19.80 0.20
N HIS A 63 -45.01 -19.08 1.29
CA HIS A 63 -45.99 -19.51 2.29
C HIS A 63 -47.42 -19.00 2.00
N LYS A 64 -47.61 -18.17 0.97
CA LYS A 64 -48.93 -17.69 0.54
C LYS A 64 -49.32 -18.46 -0.72
N GLY A 65 -50.21 -19.44 -0.60
CA GLY A 65 -50.66 -20.32 -1.68
C GLY A 65 -51.43 -19.61 -2.81
N ALA A 66 -50.79 -18.72 -3.54
CA ALA A 66 -51.33 -18.02 -4.70
C ALA A 66 -50.53 -18.41 -5.96
N ASN A 67 -51.24 -18.94 -6.95
CA ASN A 67 -50.70 -19.33 -8.26
C ASN A 67 -49.94 -18.17 -8.92
N MET A 68 -48.61 -18.27 -8.97
CA MET A 68 -47.76 -17.21 -9.52
C MET A 68 -47.64 -17.38 -11.04
N LYS A 69 -48.17 -16.44 -11.82
CA LYS A 69 -48.04 -16.42 -13.29
C LYS A 69 -46.56 -16.30 -13.68
N ILE A 70 -46.12 -17.16 -14.62
CA ILE A 70 -44.74 -17.27 -15.14
C ILE A 70 -44.10 -15.92 -15.54
N GLN A 71 -44.91 -14.92 -15.90
CA GLN A 71 -44.43 -13.55 -16.20
C GLN A 71 -43.78 -12.84 -15.01
N ASN A 72 -44.23 -13.07 -13.76
CA ASN A 72 -43.63 -12.45 -12.58
C ASN A 72 -42.34 -13.17 -12.15
N LEU A 73 -42.16 -14.45 -12.52
CA LEU A 73 -40.97 -15.23 -12.19
C LEU A 73 -39.71 -14.71 -12.89
N MET A 74 -39.85 -14.23 -14.14
CA MET A 74 -38.74 -13.62 -14.89
C MET A 74 -38.19 -12.35 -14.23
N MET A 75 -39.07 -11.53 -13.65
CA MET A 75 -38.70 -10.27 -13.00
C MET A 75 -37.87 -10.50 -11.72
N TRP A 76 -38.18 -11.55 -10.96
CA TRP A 76 -37.44 -11.90 -9.74
C TRP A 76 -36.12 -12.64 -10.01
N VAL A 77 -36.02 -13.44 -11.09
CA VAL A 77 -34.74 -14.03 -11.53
C VAL A 77 -33.78 -12.94 -12.01
N ALA A 78 -34.26 -11.90 -12.69
CA ALA A 78 -33.45 -10.75 -13.07
C ALA A 78 -32.95 -9.95 -11.84
N LEU A 79 -33.78 -9.81 -10.81
CA LEU A 79 -33.39 -9.16 -9.54
C LEU A 79 -32.35 -9.98 -8.76
N LEU A 80 -32.46 -11.31 -8.78
CA LEU A 80 -31.48 -12.24 -8.22
C LEU A 80 -30.14 -12.23 -8.99
N LEU A 81 -30.18 -12.07 -10.31
CA LEU A 81 -28.97 -11.91 -11.13
C LEU A 81 -28.25 -10.59 -10.85
N LEU A 82 -28.96 -9.51 -10.52
CA LEU A 82 -28.34 -8.26 -10.04
C LEU A 82 -27.76 -8.39 -8.62
N GLY A 83 -28.41 -9.15 -7.73
CA GLY A 83 -27.93 -9.38 -6.35
C GLY A 83 -26.73 -10.33 -6.23
N ALA A 84 -26.48 -11.18 -7.23
CA ALA A 84 -25.37 -12.13 -7.25
C ALA A 84 -24.00 -11.50 -7.56
N ILE A 85 -23.93 -10.19 -7.78
CA ILE A 85 -22.66 -9.45 -7.94
C ILE A 85 -22.07 -9.05 -6.56
N ALA A 86 -22.87 -9.10 -5.49
CA ALA A 86 -22.47 -8.68 -4.14
C ALA A 86 -22.18 -9.87 -3.20
N PRO A 87 -21.32 -10.81 -3.61
CA PRO A 87 -20.07 -10.94 -2.87
C PRO A 87 -18.89 -11.27 -3.78
N VAL A 88 -18.50 -10.35 -4.66
CA VAL A 88 -17.06 -10.14 -4.88
C VAL A 88 -16.56 -9.37 -3.66
N MET A 89 -16.30 -10.14 -2.60
CA MET A 89 -15.45 -9.72 -1.52
C MET A 89 -14.12 -9.31 -2.14
N ALA A 90 -13.74 -8.04 -1.96
CA ALA A 90 -12.42 -7.67 -1.48
C ALA A 90 -11.26 -8.50 -2.03
N GLU A 91 -11.14 -8.65 -3.35
CA GLU A 91 -9.85 -8.95 -3.97
C GLU A 91 -9.04 -7.64 -3.97
N ARG A 92 -8.50 -7.30 -2.80
CA ARG A 92 -7.20 -6.64 -2.80
C ARG A 92 -6.24 -7.64 -3.42
N THR A 93 -5.86 -7.43 -4.68
CA THR A 93 -4.47 -7.50 -5.21
C THR A 93 -4.47 -7.77 -6.72
N ALA A 94 -4.09 -6.75 -7.50
CA ALA A 94 -3.15 -6.80 -8.62
C ALA A 94 -3.31 -5.53 -9.47
N GLY A 95 -2.57 -4.47 -9.12
CA GLY A 95 -2.43 -3.29 -9.99
C GLY A 95 -3.21 -2.03 -9.58
N GLU A 96 -3.63 -1.89 -8.32
CA GLU A 96 -3.88 -0.53 -7.82
C GLU A 96 -2.51 0.15 -7.80
N ASN A 97 -2.27 1.02 -8.77
CA ASN A 97 -1.10 1.90 -8.77
C ASN A 97 -1.23 2.72 -7.48
N ILE A 98 -0.54 2.29 -6.43
CA ILE A 98 -0.52 3.06 -5.19
C ILE A 98 0.28 4.30 -5.53
N ASP A 99 -0.42 5.42 -5.68
CA ASP A 99 0.23 6.70 -5.94
C ASP A 99 1.32 6.95 -4.88
N ASP A 100 2.46 7.49 -5.32
CA ASP A 100 3.61 7.78 -4.45
C ASP A 100 3.19 8.62 -3.22
N ALA A 101 2.18 9.49 -3.38
CA ALA A 101 1.57 10.23 -2.29
C ALA A 101 1.01 9.30 -1.20
N THR A 102 0.23 8.29 -1.59
CA THR A 102 -0.36 7.30 -0.68
C THR A 102 0.73 6.44 -0.01
N LEU A 103 1.76 6.03 -0.76
CA LEU A 103 2.92 5.33 -0.19
C LEU A 103 3.64 6.20 0.84
N SER A 104 3.87 7.49 0.54
CA SER A 104 4.53 8.42 1.46
C SER A 104 3.73 8.61 2.74
N THR A 105 2.40 8.78 2.64
CA THR A 105 1.51 8.98 3.79
C THR A 105 1.46 7.74 4.66
N ARG A 106 1.28 6.55 4.06
CA ARG A 106 1.25 5.30 4.82
C ARG A 106 2.60 4.99 5.48
N THR A 107 3.71 5.28 4.79
CA THR A 107 5.06 5.08 5.34
C THR A 107 5.31 6.02 6.51
N LYS A 108 4.97 7.31 6.38
CA LYS A 108 5.07 8.26 7.50
C LYS A 108 4.17 7.84 8.67
N ALA A 109 2.95 7.40 8.41
CA ALA A 109 2.05 6.91 9.44
C ALA A 109 2.63 5.69 10.18
N ALA A 110 3.20 4.72 9.46
CA ALA A 110 3.82 3.55 10.07
C ALA A 110 5.07 3.88 10.90
N LEU A 111 5.84 4.91 10.51
CA LEU A 111 6.97 5.38 11.31
C LEU A 111 6.52 6.13 12.57
N ILE A 112 5.41 6.88 12.49
CA ILE A 112 4.83 7.58 13.65
C ILE A 112 4.23 6.57 14.65
N ASP A 113 3.60 5.50 14.14
CA ASP A 113 3.00 4.45 14.96
C ASP A 113 4.05 3.57 15.68
N SER A 114 5.31 3.58 15.22
CA SER A 114 6.38 2.86 15.90
C SER A 114 6.96 3.64 17.06
N ASP A 115 6.72 3.18 18.29
CA ASP A 115 7.25 3.75 19.53
C ASP A 115 8.80 3.80 19.61
N GLN A 116 9.48 3.08 18.72
CA GLN A 116 10.93 2.93 18.65
C GLN A 116 11.60 3.95 17.71
N VAL A 117 10.82 4.74 16.97
CA VAL A 117 11.33 5.64 15.95
C VAL A 117 10.88 7.05 16.26
N THR A 118 11.83 7.97 16.39
CA THR A 118 11.48 9.38 16.43
C THR A 118 11.18 9.84 15.02
N ALA A 119 9.92 9.69 14.58
CA ALA A 119 9.48 10.00 13.22
C ALA A 119 9.82 11.43 12.75
N ARG A 120 10.13 12.34 13.69
CA ARG A 120 10.57 13.72 13.40
C ARG A 120 11.96 13.81 12.75
N HIS A 121 12.80 12.80 12.90
CA HIS A 121 14.19 12.80 12.40
C HIS A 121 14.40 11.96 11.15
N ILE A 122 13.36 11.28 10.66
CA ILE A 122 13.43 10.45 9.46
C ILE A 122 12.57 11.09 8.37
N ASN A 123 13.23 11.47 7.28
CA ASN A 123 12.55 11.92 6.08
C ASN A 123 12.20 10.72 5.19
N VAL A 124 10.97 10.72 4.69
CA VAL A 124 10.48 9.69 3.77
C VAL A 124 10.25 10.34 2.42
N GLU A 125 10.97 9.85 1.41
CA GLU A 125 10.74 10.22 0.01
C GLU A 125 10.27 9.02 -0.78
N VAL A 126 9.31 9.25 -1.68
CA VAL A 126 8.81 8.21 -2.57
C VAL A 126 8.83 8.72 -3.99
N HIS A 127 9.40 7.91 -4.89
CA HIS A 127 9.37 8.22 -6.32
C HIS A 127 9.27 6.94 -7.15
N THR A 128 8.25 6.85 -7.99
CA THR A 128 8.02 5.73 -8.92
C THR A 128 8.01 4.37 -8.18
N GLY A 129 7.35 4.32 -7.02
CA GLY A 129 7.29 3.11 -6.18
C GLY A 129 8.57 2.75 -5.40
N ILE A 130 9.61 3.60 -5.45
CA ILE A 130 10.81 3.46 -4.62
C ILE A 130 10.64 4.34 -3.38
N ILE A 131 10.71 3.73 -2.19
CA ILE A 131 10.69 4.43 -0.90
C ILE A 131 12.14 4.62 -0.45
N LEU A 132 12.57 5.86 -0.29
CA LEU A 132 13.86 6.23 0.25
C LEU A 132 13.69 6.76 1.67
N LEU A 133 14.28 6.06 2.64
CA LEU A 133 14.37 6.53 4.02
C LEU A 133 15.69 7.27 4.23
N GLY A 134 15.62 8.58 4.47
CA GLY A 134 16.78 9.42 4.76
C GLY A 134 16.69 10.04 6.15
N GLY A 135 17.85 10.42 6.69
CA GLY A 135 17.94 11.16 7.93
C GLY A 135 19.03 10.63 8.86
N PHE A 136 19.20 11.32 9.98
CA PHE A 136 20.14 10.91 11.04
C PHE A 136 19.40 10.30 12.22
N VAL A 137 19.66 9.02 12.46
CA VAL A 137 19.09 8.21 13.56
C VAL A 137 20.11 8.04 14.68
N GLU A 138 19.66 7.90 15.92
CA GLU A 138 20.53 7.90 17.09
C GLU A 138 21.01 6.49 17.48
N SER A 139 20.37 5.45 16.96
CA SER A 139 20.74 4.06 17.24
C SER A 139 20.53 3.12 16.06
N GLN A 140 21.27 2.00 16.06
CA GLN A 140 21.06 0.92 15.09
C GLN A 140 19.69 0.24 15.27
N ALA A 141 19.13 0.27 16.48
CA ALA A 141 17.80 -0.26 16.77
C ALA A 141 16.71 0.58 16.09
N GLU A 142 16.82 1.91 16.18
CA GLU A 142 15.93 2.86 15.50
C GLU A 142 16.02 2.70 13.97
N HIS A 143 17.24 2.58 13.44
CA HIS A 143 17.48 2.29 12.01
C HIS A 143 16.75 1.02 11.55
N ALA A 144 16.94 -0.08 12.27
CA ALA A 144 16.34 -1.37 11.94
C ALA A 144 14.80 -1.34 12.06
N ALA A 145 14.27 -0.67 13.09
CA ALA A 145 12.84 -0.49 13.30
C ALA A 145 12.20 0.30 12.15
N ALA A 146 12.83 1.41 11.73
CA ALA A 146 12.34 2.22 10.61
C ALA A 146 12.31 1.44 9.29
N MET A 147 13.37 0.67 9.00
CA MET A 147 13.41 -0.21 7.83
C MET A 147 12.34 -1.30 7.88
N ALA A 148 12.10 -1.90 9.05
CA ALA A 148 11.07 -2.91 9.23
C ALA A 148 9.66 -2.31 9.08
N ALA A 149 9.42 -1.11 9.61
CA ALA A 149 8.15 -0.41 9.50
C ALA A 149 7.82 -0.08 8.03
N ALA A 150 8.77 0.48 7.28
CA ALA A 150 8.55 0.82 5.87
C ALA A 150 8.27 -0.42 5.01
N ARG A 151 8.95 -1.55 5.25
CA ARG A 151 8.71 -2.81 4.53
C ARG A 151 7.32 -3.39 4.77
N LYS A 152 6.73 -3.17 5.96
CA LYS A 152 5.36 -3.64 6.27
C LYS A 152 4.29 -2.88 5.50
N VAL A 153 4.55 -1.61 5.14
CA VAL A 153 3.57 -0.74 4.48
C VAL A 153 3.28 -1.17 3.06
N ALA A 154 4.29 -1.64 2.34
CA ALA A 154 4.16 -2.02 0.95
C ALA A 154 5.07 -3.22 0.63
N PRO A 155 4.55 -4.46 0.68
CA PRO A 155 5.34 -5.66 0.37
C PRO A 155 5.84 -5.76 -1.08
N GLY A 156 5.46 -4.83 -1.97
CA GLY A 156 5.94 -4.73 -3.34
C GLY A 156 6.70 -3.44 -3.67
N ALA A 157 6.90 -2.52 -2.72
CA ALA A 157 7.68 -1.31 -2.94
C ALA A 157 9.17 -1.58 -2.69
N ASP A 158 10.04 -0.92 -3.47
CA ASP A 158 11.49 -1.01 -3.28
C ASP A 158 11.92 -0.04 -2.17
N VAL A 159 12.31 -0.56 -1.01
CA VAL A 159 12.73 0.25 0.15
C VAL A 159 14.25 0.40 0.15
N ARG A 160 14.71 1.62 -0.07
CA ARG A 160 16.12 2.04 -0.10
C ARG A 160 16.51 2.74 1.21
N ASP A 161 17.70 2.40 1.68
CA ASP A 161 18.27 2.95 2.90
C ASP A 161 19.28 4.07 2.57
N ALA A 162 18.99 5.27 3.06
CA ALA A 162 19.86 6.45 3.04
C ALA A 162 20.11 7.02 4.44
N MET A 163 19.70 6.32 5.51
CA MET A 163 19.86 6.79 6.88
C MET A 163 21.31 6.65 7.33
N ILE A 164 21.72 7.54 8.24
CA ILE A 164 23.05 7.51 8.86
C ILE A 164 22.86 7.43 10.37
N VAL A 165 23.45 6.41 11.00
CA VAL A 165 23.47 6.30 12.46
C VAL A 165 24.52 7.27 12.99
N LEU A 166 24.08 8.24 13.79
CA LEU A 166 24.92 9.24 14.41
C LEU A 166 24.58 9.34 15.90
N THR A 167 25.46 8.77 16.72
CA THR A 167 25.36 8.81 18.18
C THR A 167 26.09 10.03 18.72
N GLY A 168 25.44 10.87 19.53
CA GLY A 168 26.09 11.96 20.24
C GLY A 168 25.15 13.08 20.67
N SER A 169 25.52 13.80 21.73
CA SER A 169 24.83 15.01 22.17
C SER A 169 25.32 16.22 21.39
N ARG A 170 24.40 17.05 20.89
CA ARG A 170 24.74 18.29 20.18
C ARG A 170 24.98 19.42 21.17
N SER A 171 25.99 20.25 20.91
CA SER A 171 26.11 21.53 21.60
C SER A 171 25.23 22.61 20.94
N LEU A 172 24.91 23.67 21.69
CA LEU A 172 24.17 24.82 21.13
C LEU A 172 24.97 25.52 20.01
N GLY A 173 26.30 25.65 20.16
CA GLY A 173 27.17 26.23 19.14
C GLY A 173 27.15 25.42 17.83
N GLU A 174 27.31 24.11 17.95
CA GLU A 174 27.26 23.18 16.80
C GLU A 174 25.91 23.20 16.07
N SER A 175 24.80 23.43 16.79
CA SER A 175 23.48 23.56 16.17
C SER A 175 23.32 24.86 15.36
N VAL A 176 23.96 25.94 15.79
CA VAL A 176 23.99 27.22 15.05
C VAL A 176 24.87 27.07 13.81
N ASP A 177 26.05 26.45 13.95
CA ASP A 177 26.96 26.19 12.84
C ASP A 177 26.30 25.30 11.78
N ASP A 178 25.65 24.21 12.20
CA ASP A 178 24.91 23.31 11.31
C ASP A 178 23.78 24.04 10.57
N ALA A 179 23.07 24.95 11.23
CA ALA A 179 21.99 25.73 10.59
C ALA A 179 22.54 26.70 9.52
N ALA A 180 23.70 27.31 9.78
CA ALA A 180 24.40 28.16 8.82
C ALA A 180 24.90 27.35 7.62
N ILE A 181 25.52 26.18 7.86
CA ILE A 181 25.94 25.24 6.80
C ILE A 181 24.74 24.80 5.98
N GLN A 182 23.63 24.40 6.62
CA GLN A 182 22.42 23.95 5.95
C GLN A 182 21.83 25.03 5.05
N SER A 183 21.80 26.28 5.53
CA SER A 183 21.29 27.42 4.76
C SER A 183 22.15 27.70 3.52
N LYS A 184 23.48 27.72 3.69
CA LYS A 184 24.45 27.86 2.57
C LYS A 184 24.33 26.71 1.58
N LEU A 185 24.17 25.48 2.06
CA LEU A 185 24.03 24.27 1.26
C LEU A 185 22.77 24.32 0.40
N LYS A 186 21.61 24.62 1.01
CA LYS A 186 20.35 24.77 0.28
C LYS A 186 20.44 25.86 -0.79
N ALA A 187 21.04 27.02 -0.47
CA ALA A 187 21.21 28.09 -1.44
C ALA A 187 22.06 27.66 -2.66
N LYS A 188 23.17 26.94 -2.44
CA LYS A 188 24.02 26.47 -3.53
C LYS A 188 23.39 25.33 -4.33
N ILE A 189 22.66 24.41 -3.70
CA ILE A 189 22.01 23.29 -4.42
C ILE A 189 20.90 23.81 -5.35
N VAL A 190 20.14 24.82 -4.93
CA VAL A 190 19.10 25.42 -5.78
C VAL A 190 19.69 26.05 -7.05
N SER A 191 20.95 26.47 -7.04
CA SER A 191 21.63 26.97 -8.24
C SER A 191 22.04 25.89 -9.25
N ILE A 192 21.91 24.59 -8.92
CA ILE A 192 22.15 23.52 -9.90
C ILE A 192 20.96 23.48 -10.88
N GLU A 193 21.25 23.65 -12.16
CA GLU A 193 20.24 23.57 -13.21
C GLU A 193 19.47 22.24 -13.19
N GLY A 194 18.15 22.33 -13.34
CA GLY A 194 17.26 21.17 -13.31
C GLY A 194 16.94 20.60 -11.92
N LEU A 195 17.51 21.14 -10.83
CA LEU A 195 17.17 20.71 -9.46
C LEU A 195 16.25 21.69 -8.71
N ALA A 196 16.20 22.96 -9.13
CA ALA A 196 15.39 24.00 -8.50
C ALA A 196 13.86 23.73 -8.57
N ALA A 197 13.38 23.17 -9.67
CA ALA A 197 11.94 23.06 -9.93
C ALA A 197 11.24 21.92 -9.18
N ALA A 198 12.00 20.98 -8.61
CA ALA A 198 11.42 19.70 -8.21
C ALA A 198 11.64 19.34 -6.74
N HIS A 199 12.36 20.16 -5.95
CA HIS A 199 12.60 19.93 -4.51
C HIS A 199 12.99 18.47 -4.17
N ARG A 200 13.68 17.78 -5.08
CA ARG A 200 13.86 16.31 -5.03
C ARG A 200 15.02 15.89 -4.14
N ILE A 201 15.69 16.84 -3.52
CA ILE A 201 16.87 16.62 -2.71
C ILE A 201 16.60 17.18 -1.32
N ASN A 202 16.48 16.28 -0.36
CA ASN A 202 16.56 16.61 1.04
C ASN A 202 18.03 16.74 1.45
N THR A 203 18.29 17.76 2.27
CA THR A 203 19.61 18.08 2.79
C THR A 203 19.53 18.24 4.29
N GLU A 204 20.31 17.44 4.99
CA GLU A 204 20.39 17.47 6.44
C GLU A 204 21.84 17.67 6.88
N VAL A 205 22.03 18.47 7.92
CA VAL A 205 23.34 18.73 8.52
C VAL A 205 23.26 18.46 10.01
N LYS A 206 24.15 17.58 10.49
CA LYS A 206 24.37 17.34 11.91
C LYS A 206 25.86 17.20 12.19
N GLN A 207 26.39 17.99 13.13
CA GLN A 207 27.77 17.88 13.59
C GLN A 207 28.80 18.07 12.47
N GLY A 208 28.55 19.03 11.57
CA GLY A 208 29.35 19.23 10.36
C GLY A 208 29.32 18.07 9.36
N LYS A 209 28.46 17.06 9.57
CA LYS A 209 28.20 15.97 8.62
C LYS A 209 26.96 16.29 7.80
N VAL A 210 27.11 16.25 6.49
CA VAL A 210 26.04 16.53 5.54
C VAL A 210 25.51 15.21 4.99
N LEU A 211 24.19 15.06 4.99
CA LEU A 211 23.49 14.00 4.27
C LEU A 211 22.72 14.60 3.10
N LEU A 212 23.01 14.09 1.90
CA LEU A 212 22.25 14.37 0.69
C LEU A 212 21.42 13.13 0.34
N SER A 213 20.10 13.26 0.35
CA SER A 213 19.17 12.17 0.04
C SER A 213 18.06 12.65 -0.90
N GLY A 214 17.50 11.74 -1.68
CA GLY A 214 16.44 12.06 -2.64
C GLY A 214 16.75 11.52 -4.04
N PHE A 215 16.03 12.05 -5.03
CA PHE A 215 16.02 11.51 -6.40
C PHE A 215 16.49 12.53 -7.42
N VAL A 216 17.46 12.16 -8.25
CA VAL A 216 18.00 13.02 -9.33
C VAL A 216 17.86 12.33 -10.68
N GLY A 217 17.83 13.10 -11.76
CA GLY A 217 17.68 12.54 -13.12
C GLY A 217 19.00 12.04 -13.71
N HIS A 218 20.14 12.57 -13.24
CA HIS A 218 21.44 12.32 -13.86
C HIS A 218 22.55 12.14 -12.82
N ASP A 219 23.54 11.32 -13.15
CA ASP A 219 24.73 11.12 -12.33
C ASP A 219 25.55 12.42 -12.17
N SER A 220 25.51 13.33 -13.16
CA SER A 220 26.15 14.64 -13.09
C SER A 220 25.59 15.50 -11.95
N GLN A 221 24.27 15.51 -11.77
CA GLN A 221 23.59 16.23 -10.68
C GLN A 221 24.01 15.67 -9.32
N LYS A 222 24.12 14.35 -9.21
CA LYS A 222 24.61 13.67 -8.01
C LYS A 222 26.04 14.07 -7.65
N ALA A 223 26.94 14.10 -8.63
CA ALA A 223 28.34 14.48 -8.42
C ALA A 223 28.49 15.97 -8.08
N GLN A 224 27.72 16.83 -8.76
CA GLN A 224 27.74 18.28 -8.53
C GLN A 224 27.23 18.63 -7.13
N ALA A 225 26.14 18.01 -6.68
CA ALA A 225 25.61 18.22 -5.32
C ALA A 225 26.65 17.85 -4.24
N GLU A 226 27.38 16.76 -4.45
CA GLU A 226 28.46 16.34 -3.54
C GLU A 226 29.63 17.32 -3.54
N SER A 227 30.08 17.79 -4.71
CA SER A 227 31.15 18.78 -4.82
C SER A 227 30.77 20.10 -4.14
N ILE A 228 29.52 20.53 -4.31
CA ILE A 228 29.00 21.74 -3.68
C ILE A 228 28.99 21.59 -2.16
N ALA A 229 28.53 20.45 -1.64
CA ALA A 229 28.51 20.18 -0.21
C ALA A 229 29.93 20.18 0.40
N LYS A 230 30.90 19.55 -0.27
CA LYS A 230 32.30 19.51 0.19
C LYS A 230 32.98 20.88 0.19
N ALA A 231 32.53 21.80 -0.66
CA ALA A 231 33.11 23.14 -0.78
C ALA A 231 32.63 24.12 0.31
N ILE A 232 31.66 23.73 1.16
CA ILE A 232 31.15 24.59 2.23
C ILE A 232 32.06 24.47 3.44
N GLU A 233 32.54 25.60 3.92
CA GLU A 233 33.32 25.70 5.15
C GLU A 233 32.54 25.14 6.35
N GLY A 234 33.22 24.36 7.18
CA GLY A 234 32.62 23.67 8.34
C GLY A 234 32.06 22.28 8.02
N VAL A 235 32.03 21.85 6.75
CA VAL A 235 31.65 20.48 6.39
C VAL A 235 32.84 19.54 6.59
N HIS A 236 32.66 18.54 7.46
CA HIS A 236 33.66 17.51 7.75
C HIS A 236 33.45 16.25 6.91
N THR A 237 32.20 15.88 6.65
CA THR A 237 31.87 14.63 5.94
C THR A 237 30.61 14.83 5.12
N VAL A 238 30.59 14.29 3.90
CA VAL A 238 29.41 14.30 3.03
C VAL A 238 28.99 12.87 2.73
N TYR A 239 27.78 12.52 3.12
CA TYR A 239 27.10 11.27 2.77
C TYR A 239 26.20 11.51 1.57
N ASN A 240 26.67 11.13 0.38
CA ASN A 240 25.88 11.23 -0.83
C ASN A 240 25.04 9.96 -1.04
N ARG A 241 23.76 10.03 -0.69
CA ARG A 241 22.76 8.96 -0.83
C ARG A 241 21.71 9.26 -1.90
N LEU A 242 22.04 10.14 -2.85
CA LEU A 242 21.15 10.44 -3.98
C LEU A 242 20.99 9.21 -4.88
N VAL A 243 19.75 8.95 -5.28
CA VAL A 243 19.36 7.89 -6.20
C VAL A 243 19.09 8.50 -7.56
N VAL A 244 19.72 7.95 -8.59
CA VAL A 244 19.47 8.36 -9.97
C VAL A 244 18.29 7.56 -10.50
N VAL A 245 17.23 8.27 -10.92
CA VAL A 245 16.03 7.70 -11.54
C VAL A 245 16.06 8.06 -13.02
N ARG A 246 15.91 7.05 -13.88
CA ARG A 246 15.93 7.18 -15.34
C ARG A 246 14.56 6.89 -15.90
#